data_AF-A0A358C209-F1
#
_entry.id   AF-A0A358C209-F1
#
_cell.length_a   1.000
_cell.length_b   1.000
_cell.length_c   1.000
_cell.angle_alpha   90.00
_cell.angle_beta   90.00
_cell.angle_gamma   90.00
#
_symmetry.space_group_name_H-M   'P 1'
#
loop_
_entity.id
_entity.type
_entity.pdbx_description
1 polymer ?
#
loop_
_entity_poly.entity_id
_entity_poly.type
_entity_poly.pdbx_seq_one_letter_code
_entity_poly.pdbx_strand_id
1 'polypeptide(L)' 'MQTSQQAVRQDEDSNDWEKARHEARQYVGWLEMRLINGRVQYEAVEELVATGVRREVAGWALVHVIQDNGGRPPEPI' A
#
# COMPACT_ATOMS: atom_id res chain seq x y z
N MET A 1 -14.74 -29.19 -22.09
CA MET A 1 -15.13 -28.40 -20.90
C MET A 1 -13.86 -27.83 -20.30
N GLN A 2 -13.42 -26.63 -20.70
CA GLN A 2 -12.05 -26.17 -20.37
C GLN A 2 -11.89 -24.63 -20.34
N THR A 3 -12.92 -23.88 -19.90
CA THR A 3 -12.86 -22.40 -19.88
C THR A 3 -13.11 -21.79 -18.51
N SER A 4 -13.55 -22.56 -17.51
CA SER A 4 -13.97 -22.02 -16.22
C SER A 4 -12.83 -21.69 -15.23
N GLN A 5 -11.61 -22.18 -15.46
CA GLN A 5 -10.48 -21.94 -14.54
C GLN A 5 -9.69 -20.66 -14.84
N GLN A 6 -9.83 -20.07 -16.04
CA GLN A 6 -9.13 -18.83 -16.39
C GLN A 6 -9.89 -17.57 -15.94
N ALA A 7 -11.22 -17.62 -15.87
CA ALA A 7 -12.02 -16.49 -15.38
C ALA A 7 -11.85 -16.26 -13.87
N VAL A 8 -11.77 -17.35 -13.08
CA VAL A 8 -11.63 -17.26 -11.61
C VAL A 8 -10.33 -16.58 -11.19
N ARG A 9 -9.22 -16.78 -11.94
CA ARG A 9 -7.94 -16.16 -11.59
C ARG A 9 -7.93 -14.65 -11.80
N GLN A 10 -8.58 -14.14 -12.86
CA GLN A 10 -8.64 -12.69 -13.10
C GLN A 10 -9.49 -11.95 -12.07
N ASP A 11 -10.58 -12.56 -11.61
CA ASP A 11 -11.39 -12.03 -10.50
C ASP A 11 -10.64 -12.05 -9.16
N GLU A 12 -9.82 -13.09 -8.91
CA GLU A 12 -9.06 -13.22 -7.67
C GLU A 12 -7.94 -12.18 -7.56
N ASP A 13 -7.18 -11.96 -8.64
CA ASP A 13 -6.18 -10.89 -8.73
C ASP A 13 -6.85 -9.50 -8.63
N SER A 14 -8.01 -9.30 -9.28
CA SER A 14 -8.74 -8.02 -9.19
C SER A 14 -9.22 -7.72 -7.77
N ASN A 15 -9.69 -8.74 -7.07
CA ASN A 15 -10.18 -8.61 -5.72
C ASN A 15 -9.04 -8.41 -4.71
N ASP A 16 -7.84 -8.95 -4.96
CA ASP A 16 -6.71 -8.79 -4.04
C ASP A 16 -6.15 -7.36 -4.04
N TRP A 17 -6.02 -6.71 -5.22
CA TRP A 17 -5.55 -5.33 -5.27
C TRP A 17 -6.55 -4.33 -4.67
N GLU A 18 -7.86 -4.54 -4.87
CA GLU A 18 -8.90 -3.70 -4.26
C GLU A 18 -8.93 -3.87 -2.74
N LYS A 19 -8.80 -5.11 -2.25
CA LYS A 19 -8.68 -5.39 -0.81
C LYS A 19 -7.44 -4.74 -0.22
N ALA A 20 -6.29 -4.91 -0.86
CA ALA A 20 -5.04 -4.32 -0.38
C ALA A 20 -5.13 -2.78 -0.32
N ARG A 21 -5.73 -2.16 -1.34
CA ARG A 21 -5.99 -0.72 -1.37
C ARG A 21 -6.96 -0.27 -0.27
N HIS A 22 -8.04 -1.01 -0.04
CA HIS A 22 -9.00 -0.68 1.01
C HIS A 22 -8.37 -0.83 2.41
N GLU A 23 -7.64 -1.91 2.64
CA GLU A 23 -6.91 -2.20 3.87
C GLU A 23 -5.85 -1.13 4.14
N ALA A 24 -5.17 -0.63 3.11
CA ALA A 24 -4.13 0.38 3.23
C ALA A 24 -4.57 1.67 3.91
N ARG A 25 -5.85 2.05 3.79
CA ARG A 25 -6.38 3.28 4.38
C ARG A 25 -6.21 3.36 5.90
N GLN A 26 -6.21 2.23 6.60
CA GLN A 26 -6.04 2.23 8.06
C GLN A 26 -4.61 2.61 8.48
N TYR A 27 -3.63 2.46 7.59
CA TYR A 27 -2.22 2.74 7.84
C TYR A 27 -1.78 4.13 7.36
N VAL A 28 -2.64 4.86 6.64
CA VAL A 28 -2.35 6.20 6.12
C VAL A 28 -2.00 7.16 7.27
N GLY A 29 -2.84 7.24 8.29
CA GLY A 29 -2.58 8.08 9.48
C GLY A 29 -1.27 7.73 10.20
N TRP A 30 -0.91 6.44 10.22
CA TRP A 30 0.33 5.98 10.84
C TRP A 30 1.57 6.43 10.05
N LEU A 31 1.49 6.42 8.72
CA LEU A 31 2.55 6.91 7.82
C LEU A 31 2.61 8.45 7.78
N GLU A 32 1.46 9.13 7.84
CA GLU A 32 1.39 10.59 7.91
C GLU A 32 2.14 11.15 9.13
N MET A 33 2.00 10.52 10.29
CA MET A 33 2.73 10.89 11.51
C MET A 33 4.26 10.74 11.37
N ARG A 34 4.73 10.02 10.36
CA ARG A 34 6.16 9.80 10.04
C ARG A 34 6.63 10.59 8.82
N LEU A 35 5.87 11.61 8.42
CA LEU A 35 6.31 12.57 7.42
C LEU A 35 7.39 13.49 8.02
N ILE A 36 8.58 13.51 7.40
CA ILE A 36 9.65 14.45 7.74
C ILE A 36 9.83 15.38 6.55
N ASN A 37 9.69 16.69 6.77
CA ASN A 37 9.71 17.71 5.71
C ASN A 37 8.74 17.40 4.55
N GLY A 38 7.58 16.81 4.88
CA GLY A 38 6.60 16.40 3.89
C GLY A 38 7.03 15.21 3.04
N ARG A 39 8.06 14.45 3.41
CA ARG A 39 8.44 13.18 2.76
C ARG A 39 8.12 12.01 3.67
N VAL A 40 7.59 10.93 3.10
CA VAL A 40 7.47 9.67 3.83
C VAL A 40 8.87 9.08 3.97
N GLN A 41 9.26 8.70 5.18
CA GLN A 41 10.55 8.05 5.40
C GLN A 41 10.55 6.61 4.87
N TYR A 42 11.66 6.16 4.29
CA TYR A 42 11.79 4.78 3.80
C TYR A 42 11.62 3.79 4.95
N GLU A 43 12.21 4.09 6.10
CA GLU A 43 12.13 3.25 7.30
C GLU A 43 10.69 3.08 7.78
N ALA A 44 9.82 4.08 7.61
CA ALA A 44 8.41 3.98 7.99
C ALA A 44 7.68 2.91 7.16
N VAL A 45 7.97 2.83 5.86
CA VAL A 45 7.37 1.81 4.99
C VAL A 45 7.92 0.42 5.32
N GLU A 46 9.22 0.32 5.60
CA GLU A 46 9.84 -0.95 6.01
C GLU A 46 9.35 -1.43 7.37
N GLU A 47 9.19 -0.54 8.36
CA GLU A 47 8.60 -0.84 9.65
C GLU A 47 7.20 -1.41 9.48
N LEU A 48 6.37 -0.82 8.61
CA LEU A 48 5.02 -1.32 8.34
C LEU A 48 5.07 -2.77 7.87
N VAL A 49 5.95 -3.08 6.92
CA VAL A 49 6.13 -4.45 6.40
C VAL A 49 6.68 -5.39 7.49
N ALA A 50 7.62 -4.91 8.32
CA ALA A 50 8.19 -5.69 9.41
C ALA A 50 7.17 -6.05 10.50
N THR A 51 6.10 -5.26 10.66
CA THR A 51 4.98 -5.59 11.57
C THR A 51 4.03 -6.68 11.04
N GLY A 52 4.28 -7.19 9.83
CA GLY A 52 3.47 -8.23 9.19
C GLY A 52 2.45 -7.70 8.19
N VAL A 53 2.44 -6.39 7.92
CA VAL A 53 1.61 -5.81 6.85
C VAL A 53 2.17 -6.23 5.50
N ARG A 54 1.29 -6.68 4.59
CA ARG A 54 1.69 -7.06 3.24
C ARG A 54 2.33 -5.88 2.50
N ARG A 55 3.32 -6.15 1.66
CA ARG A 55 4.04 -5.11 0.92
C ARG A 55 3.12 -4.33 -0.02
N GLU A 56 2.12 -4.97 -0.63
CA GLU A 56 1.11 -4.28 -1.46
C GLU A 56 0.28 -3.29 -0.64
N VAL A 57 -0.11 -3.66 0.58
CA VAL A 57 -0.89 -2.80 1.49
C VAL A 57 -0.04 -1.60 1.92
N ALA A 58 1.22 -1.82 2.29
CA ALA A 58 2.16 -0.76 2.62
C ALA A 58 2.40 0.19 1.42
N GLY A 59 2.52 -0.35 0.21
CA GLY A 59 2.64 0.42 -1.02
C GLY A 59 1.42 1.29 -1.31
N TRP A 60 0.22 0.74 -1.17
CA TRP A 60 -1.02 1.52 -1.29
C TRP A 60 -1.17 2.58 -0.21
N ALA A 61 -0.70 2.31 1.02
CA ALA A 61 -0.75 3.28 2.11
C ALA A 61 0.16 4.48 1.79
N LEU A 62 1.36 4.22 1.27
CA LEU A 62 2.25 5.26 0.76
C LEU A 62 1.60 6.08 -0.36
N VAL A 63 0.96 5.43 -1.34
CA VAL A 63 0.26 6.12 -2.44
C VAL A 63 -0.81 7.05 -1.88
N HIS A 64 -1.60 6.59 -0.90
CA HIS A 64 -2.62 7.42 -0.27
C HIS A 64 -2.04 8.62 0.48
N VAL A 65 -0.95 8.44 1.24
CA VAL A 65 -0.28 9.57 1.92
C VAL A 65 0.21 10.63 0.93
N ILE A 66 0.76 10.19 -0.20
CA ILE A 66 1.23 11.09 -1.27
C ILE A 66 0.06 11.84 -1.91
N GLN A 67 -1.03 11.13 -2.21
CA GLN A 67 -2.22 11.71 -2.87
C GLN A 67 -3.00 12.66 -1.96
N ASP A 68 -3.22 12.27 -0.71
CA ASP A 68 -4.15 12.95 0.20
C ASP A 68 -3.48 14.12 0.93
N ASN A 69 -2.16 14.06 1.17
CA ASN A 69 -1.45 15.05 2.00
C ASN A 69 -0.33 15.80 1.29
N GLY A 70 -0.16 15.57 -0.01
CA GLY A 70 0.98 16.11 -0.77
C GLY A 70 2.32 15.59 -0.25
N GLY A 71 2.32 14.46 0.47
CA GLY A 71 3.52 13.76 0.88
C GLY A 71 4.35 13.43 -0.34
N ARG A 72 5.66 13.60 -0.27
CA ARG A 72 6.58 13.16 -1.32
C ARG A 72 7.00 11.72 -1.03
N PRO A 73 7.27 10.92 -2.07
CA PRO A 73 7.78 9.58 -1.87
C PRO A 73 9.11 9.63 -1.09
N PRO A 74 9.45 8.53 -0.38
CA PRO A 74 10.76 8.37 0.23
C PRO A 74 11.85 8.59 -0.80
N GLU A 75 12.93 9.25 -0.38
CA GLU A 75 14.12 9.34 -1.22
C GLU A 75 14.76 7.95 -1.33
N PRO A 76 15.18 7.53 -2.52
CA PRO A 76 15.92 6.30 -2.68
C PRO A 76 17.23 6.42 -1.89
N ILE A 77 17.48 5.44 -1.01
CA ILE A 77 18.76 5.21 -0.34
C ILE A 77 19.85 4.79 -1.33
#